data_AF-A0A940VL87-F1
#
_entry.id   AF-A0A940VL87-F1
#
_cell.length_a   1.000
_cell.length_b   1.000
_cell.length_c   1.000
_cell.angle_alpha   90.00
_cell.angle_beta   90.00
_cell.angle_gamma   90.00
#
_symmetry.space_group_name_H-M   'P 1'
#
loop_
_entity.id
_entity.type
_entity.pdbx_description
1 polymer ?
#
loop_
_entity_poly.entity_id
_entity_poly.type
_entity_poly.pdbx_seq_one_letter_code
_entity_poly.pdbx_strand_id
1 'polypeptide(L)' 'VLAMVLMTYAYIYVMPYAGFVLTTPVYLFLAMLFFGLRRYLLGAVTSVAVTLALFVTFRYAFQVLLPVVGLFDLM' A
#
# COMPACT_ATOMS: atom_id res chain seq x y z
N VAL A 1 14.18 -4.80 13.09
CA VAL A 1 14.67 -4.67 11.70
C VAL A 1 14.28 -5.86 10.83
N LEU A 2 14.64 -7.10 11.18
CA LEU A 2 14.31 -8.30 10.40
C LEU A 2 12.80 -8.44 10.07
N ALA A 3 11.92 -8.12 11.02
CA ALA A 3 10.47 -8.12 10.80
C ALA A 3 10.03 -7.15 9.67
N MET A 4 10.61 -5.94 9.61
CA MET A 4 10.33 -4.99 8.53
C MET A 4 10.78 -5.55 7.19
N VAL A 5 11.98 -6.13 7.13
CA VAL A 5 12.50 -6.74 5.89
C VAL A 5 11.57 -7.83 5.37
N LEU A 6 11.11 -8.73 6.24
CA LEU A 6 10.16 -9.78 5.87
C LEU A 6 8.81 -9.22 5.42
N MET A 7 8.32 -8.19 6.11
CA MET A 7 7.05 -7.55 5.77
C MET A 7 7.13 -6.84 4.41
N THR A 8 8.24 -6.16 4.12
CA THR A 8 8.50 -5.53 2.82
C THR A 8 8.63 -6.59 1.73
N TYR A 9 9.32 -7.71 1.98
CA TYR A 9 9.42 -8.81 1.02
C TYR A 9 8.04 -9.40 0.69
N ALA A 10 7.22 -9.66 1.71
CA ALA A 10 5.85 -10.14 1.52
C ALA A 10 4.99 -9.15 0.73
N TYR A 11 5.11 -7.84 1.01
CA TYR A 11 4.43 -6.80 0.26
C TYR A 11 4.80 -6.81 -1.23
N ILE A 12 6.09 -6.86 -1.55
CA ILE A 12 6.57 -6.90 -2.93
C ILE A 12 6.09 -8.17 -3.63
N TYR A 13 6.14 -9.32 -2.95
CA TYR A 13 5.71 -10.60 -3.50
C TYR A 13 4.19 -10.64 -3.79
N VAL A 14 3.37 -10.04 -2.93
CA VAL A 14 1.90 -10.05 -3.06
C VAL A 14 1.38 -8.97 -4.03
N MET A 15 2.11 -7.87 -4.18
CA MET A 15 1.74 -6.74 -5.06
C MET A 15 1.31 -7.14 -6.48
N PRO A 16 2.01 -8.01 -7.24
CA PRO A 16 1.59 -8.40 -8.59
C PRO A 16 0.29 -9.23 -8.64
N TYR A 17 -0.18 -9.77 -7.51
CA TYR A 17 -1.39 -10.59 -7.44
C TYR A 17 -2.61 -9.82 -6.92
N ALA A 18 -2.40 -8.91 -5.97
CA ALA A 18 -3.49 -8.15 -5.34
C ALA A 18 -3.53 -6.67 -5.74
N GLY A 19 -2.52 -6.20 -6.48
CA GLY A 19 -2.42 -4.84 -6.98
C GLY A 19 -1.97 -3.80 -5.94
N PHE A 20 -1.52 -2.66 -6.42
CA PHE A 20 -0.97 -1.56 -5.61
C PHE A 20 -2.01 -0.98 -4.64
N VAL A 21 -3.25 -0.75 -5.10
CA VAL A 21 -4.28 -0.06 -4.31
C VAL A 21 -4.69 -0.85 -3.06
N LEU A 22 -4.67 -2.19 -3.12
CA LEU A 22 -5.05 -3.04 -2.00
C LEU A 22 -3.87 -3.36 -1.08
N THR A 23 -2.69 -3.63 -1.66
CA THR A 23 -1.52 -4.09 -0.89
C THR A 23 -0.83 -2.98 -0.11
N THR A 24 -0.73 -1.78 -0.69
CA THR A 24 -0.04 -0.62 -0.10
C THR A 24 -0.68 -0.11 1.20
N PRO A 25 -2.01 0.07 1.32
CA PRO A 25 -2.60 0.57 2.56
C PRO A 25 -2.47 -0.47 3.68
N VAL A 26 -2.60 -1.76 3.36
CA VAL A 26 -2.37 -2.84 4.33
C VAL A 26 -0.93 -2.81 4.82
N TYR A 27 0.04 -2.71 3.91
CA TYR A 27 1.46 -2.61 4.26
C TYR A 27 1.76 -1.38 5.13
N LEU A 28 1.27 -0.20 4.73
CA LEU A 28 1.47 1.04 5.47
C LEU A 28 0.84 0.98 6.86
N PHE A 29 -0.36 0.42 6.98
CA PHE A 29 -1.03 0.23 8.26
C PHE A 29 -0.23 -0.71 9.18
N LEU A 30 0.21 -1.86 8.67
CA LEU A 30 1.06 -2.80 9.43
C LEU A 30 2.40 -2.16 9.82
N ALA A 31 2.98 -1.31 8.95
CA ALA A 31 4.18 -0.56 9.27
C ALA A 31 3.96 0.41 10.44
N MET A 32 2.89 1.22 10.38
CA MET A 32 2.54 2.14 11.46
C MET A 32 2.28 1.41 12.78
N LEU A 33 1.60 0.25 12.73
CA LEU A 33 1.41 -0.62 13.88
C LEU A 33 2.75 -1.09 14.47
N PHE A 34 3.67 -1.56 13.63
CA PHE A 34 4.99 -1.99 14.06
C PHE A 34 5.81 -0.85 14.69
N PHE A 35 5.65 0.38 14.22
CA PHE A 35 6.24 1.58 14.83
C PHE A 35 5.49 2.07 16.08
N GLY A 36 4.45 1.38 16.53
CA GLY A 36 3.77 1.65 17.80
C GLY A 36 2.63 2.65 17.73
N LEU A 37 2.08 2.94 16.54
CA LEU A 37 0.89 3.78 16.42
C LEU A 37 -0.32 3.09 17.07
N ARG A 38 -0.77 3.63 18.22
CA ARG A 38 -1.90 3.07 18.98
C ARG A 38 -3.28 3.53 18.48
N ARG A 39 -3.33 4.59 17.66
CA ARG A 39 -4.59 5.13 17.12
C ARG A 39 -4.94 4.44 15.80
N TYR A 40 -5.46 3.22 15.89
CA TYR A 40 -5.72 2.36 14.74
C TYR A 40 -6.59 2.99 13.65
N LEU A 41 -7.64 3.73 14.03
CA LEU A 41 -8.50 4.43 13.06
C LEU A 41 -7.73 5.48 12.25
N LEU A 42 -6.88 6.28 12.90
CA LEU A 42 -6.03 7.25 12.21
C LEU A 42 -5.01 6.54 11.32
N GLY A 43 -4.43 5.43 11.77
CA GLY A 43 -3.53 4.61 10.95
C GLY A 43 -4.22 4.09 9.68
N ALA A 44 -5.45 3.57 9.82
CA ALA A 44 -6.22 3.07 8.68
C ALA A 44 -6.53 4.20 7.68
N VAL A 45 -7.07 5.33 8.15
CA VAL A 45 -7.40 6.48 7.28
C VAL A 45 -6.15 7.03 6.58
N THR A 46 -5.06 7.22 7.32
CA THR A 46 -3.80 7.73 6.74
C THR A 46 -3.19 6.77 5.74
N SER A 47 -3.20 5.46 6.00
CA SER A 47 -2.68 4.46 5.06
C SER A 47 -3.42 4.48 3.71
N VAL A 48 -4.75 4.63 3.74
CA VAL A 48 -5.59 4.75 2.54
C VAL A 48 -5.35 6.08 1.84
N ALA A 49 -5.35 7.19 2.57
CA ALA A 49 -5.14 8.52 2.00
C ALA A 49 -3.76 8.64 1.32
N VAL A 50 -2.70 8.14 1.97
CA VAL A 50 -1.35 8.13 1.39
C VAL A 50 -1.28 7.22 0.18
N THR A 51 -1.91 6.04 0.22
CA THR A 51 -1.97 5.14 -0.94
C THR A 51 -2.62 5.84 -2.14
N LEU A 52 -3.76 6.51 -1.94
CA LEU A 52 -4.45 7.22 -3.02
C LEU A 52 -3.59 8.35 -3.59
N ALA A 53 -2.94 9.13 -2.72
CA ALA A 53 -2.01 10.17 -3.15
C ALA A 53 -0.87 9.59 -3.99
N LEU A 54 -0.22 8.53 -3.52
CA LEU A 54 0.84 7.85 -4.27
C LEU A 54 0.34 7.28 -5.59
N PHE A 55 -0.83 6.64 -5.61
CA PHE A 55 -1.43 6.10 -6.83
C PHE A 55 -1.64 7.19 -7.87
N VAL A 56 -2.25 8.32 -7.48
CA VAL A 56 -2.50 9.44 -8.39
C VAL A 56 -1.18 10.04 -8.87
N THR A 57 -0.23 10.30 -7.98
CA THR A 57 1.07 10.87 -8.36
C THR A 57 1.84 9.94 -9.30
N PHE A 58 1.95 8.66 -8.98
CA PHE A 58 2.68 7.71 -9.84
C PHE A 58 1.97 7.47 -11.17
N ARG A 59 0.63 7.37 -11.17
CA ARG A 59 -0.14 7.10 -12.38
C ARG A 59 -0.19 8.31 -13.33
N TYR A 60 -0.45 9.51 -12.81
CA TYR A 60 -0.72 10.68 -13.63
C TYR A 60 0.48 11.62 -13.78
N ALA A 61 1.27 11.84 -12.71
CA ALA A 61 2.42 12.72 -12.78
C ALA A 61 3.66 12.01 -13.36
N PHE A 62 3.90 10.76 -12.94
CA PHE A 62 5.07 9.99 -13.36
C PHE A 62 4.80 8.94 -14.44
N GLN A 63 3.53 8.70 -14.80
CA GLN A 63 3.12 7.72 -15.82
C GLN A 63 3.69 6.30 -15.59
N VAL A 64 3.87 5.91 -14.33
CA VAL A 64 4.40 4.59 -13.97
C VAL A 64 3.31 3.53 -14.11
N LEU A 65 3.68 2.38 -14.68
CA LEU A 65 2.83 1.19 -14.71
C LEU A 65 2.79 0.57 -13.31
N LEU A 66 1.72 0.84 -12.57
CA LEU A 66 1.45 0.16 -11.32
C LEU A 66 0.65 -1.12 -11.59
N PRO A 67 0.95 -2.23 -10.91
CA PRO A 67 0.13 -3.43 -10.98
C PRO A 67 -1.25 -3.11 -10.39
N VAL A 68 -2.27 -3.10 -11.23
CA VAL A 68 -3.66 -2.97 -10.82
C VAL A 68 -4.27 -4.33 -11.10
N VAL A 69 -4.64 -5.06 -10.06
CA VAL A 69 -5.27 -6.38 -10.20
C VAL A 69 -6.62 -6.29 -9.50
N GLY A 70 -7.70 -6.42 -10.26
CA GLY A 70 -9.07 -6.56 -9.74
C GLY A 70 -9.59 -5.41 -8.86
N LEU A 71 -9.87 -4.26 -9.48
CA LEU A 71 -10.92 -3.29 -9.04
C LEU A 71 -11.18 -2.21 -10.12
N PHE A 72 -10.18 -1.88 -10.94
CA PHE A 72 -10.29 -0.94 -12.08
C PHE A 72 -10.08 -1.57 -13.46
N ASP A 73 -9.67 -2.84 -13.56
CA ASP A 73 -9.63 -3.58 -14.85
C ASP A 73 -11.03 -3.91 -15.40
N LEU A 74 -12.09 -3.60 -14.65
CA LEU A 74 -13.49 -3.84 -15.01
C LEU A 74 -14.24 -2.55 -15.43
N MET A 75 -13.54 -1.43 -15.57
CA MET A 75 -14.07 -0.14 -16.07
C MET A 75 -13.29 0.31 -17.30
#